data_AF-A0A968CBH9-F1
#
_entry.id   AF-A0A968CBH9-F1
#
_cell.length_a   1.000
_cell.length_b   1.000
_cell.length_c   1.000
_cell.angle_alpha   90.00
_cell.angle_beta   90.00
_cell.angle_gamma   90.00
#
_symmetry.space_group_name_H-M   'P 1'
#
loop_
_entity.id
_entity.type
_entity.pdbx_description
1 polymer ?
#
loop_
_entity_poly.entity_id
_entity_poly.type
_entity_poly.pdbx_seq_one_letter_code
_entity_poly.pdbx_strand_id
1 'polypeptide(L)'
;MILLSYPLHPPGKPERLRVEHWPDLAVPTLFVNGDRDPFGTPEELDAHIGTIAGPTRVHWLVGQRHDPKPECDDEIIEVVGSFLAGL
;
A
#
# COMPACT_ATOMS: atom_id res chain seq x y z
N MET A 1 -7.66 -4.24 7.29
CA MET A 1 -7.25 -2.84 7.05
C MET A 1 -6.95 -2.66 5.57
N ILE A 2 -7.32 -1.52 4.98
CA ILE A 2 -7.00 -1.20 3.58
C ILE A 2 -6.25 0.13 3.57
N LEU A 3 -5.10 0.16 2.90
CA LEU A 3 -4.23 1.31 2.76
C LEU A 3 -4.13 1.66 1.27
N LEU A 4 -4.75 2.77 0.88
CA LEU A 4 -4.69 3.28 -0.49
C LEU A 4 -3.62 4.36 -0.57
N SER A 5 -2.71 4.24 -1.53
CA SER A 5 -1.59 5.17 -1.74
C SER A 5 -0.84 5.45 -0.45
N TYR A 6 -0.44 4.39 0.26
CA TYR A 6 0.23 4.56 1.55
C TYR A 6 1.57 5.29 1.38
N PRO A 7 1.78 6.48 1.99
CA PRO A 7 3.03 7.20 1.86
C PRO A 7 4.05 6.61 2.84
N LEU A 8 4.86 5.67 2.37
CA LEU A 8 5.95 5.06 3.14
C LEU A 8 6.87 6.14 3.71
N HIS A 9 7.17 7.15 2.90
CA HIS A 9 7.77 8.43 3.25
C HIS A 9 6.70 9.53 3.27
N PRO A 10 6.44 10.19 4.41
CA PRO A 10 5.48 11.29 4.45
C PRO A 10 5.87 12.42 3.48
N PRO A 11 4.90 13.09 2.83
CA PRO A 11 5.18 14.25 1.99
C PRO A 11 6.00 15.31 2.74
N GLY A 12 7.09 15.76 2.12
CA GLY A 12 8.02 16.73 2.71
C GLY A 12 8.95 16.19 3.80
N LYS A 13 8.95 14.87 4.05
CA LYS A 13 9.84 14.20 5.02
C LYS A 13 10.44 12.90 4.42
N PRO A 14 11.21 12.99 3.32
CA PRO A 14 11.75 11.82 2.62
C PRO A 14 12.67 10.97 3.50
N GLU A 15 13.24 11.52 4.57
CA GLU A 15 14.10 10.80 5.51
C GLU A 15 13.34 9.94 6.53
N ARG A 16 12.01 10.07 6.64
CA ARG A 16 11.20 9.37 7.64
C ARG A 16 10.41 8.24 7.02
N LEU A 17 10.55 7.03 7.58
CA LEU A 17 9.72 5.87 7.24
C LEU A 17 8.54 5.75 8.21
N ARG A 18 7.35 5.44 7.69
CA ARG A 18 6.16 5.13 8.51
C ARG A 18 6.00 3.62 8.70
N VAL A 19 7.00 2.95 9.24
CA VAL A 19 6.99 1.49 9.44
C VAL A 19 7.00 1.07 10.91
N GLU A 20 7.24 2.00 11.84
CA GLU A 20 7.44 1.69 13.27
C GLU A 20 6.26 0.94 13.92
N HIS A 21 5.04 1.17 13.42
CA HIS A 21 3.81 0.54 13.94
C HIS A 21 3.44 -0.76 13.23
N TRP A 22 4.17 -1.16 12.17
CA TRP A 22 3.85 -2.34 11.37
C TRP A 22 3.86 -3.65 12.18
N PRO A 23 4.77 -3.88 13.13
CA PRO A 23 4.72 -5.05 14.00
C PRO A 23 3.42 -5.20 14.81
N ASP A 24 2.70 -4.11 15.08
CA ASP A 24 1.43 -4.12 15.82
C ASP A 24 0.21 -4.39 14.92
N LEU A 25 0.40 -4.39 13.59
CA LEU A 25 -0.67 -4.65 12.63
C LEU A 25 -0.95 -6.16 12.50
N ALA A 26 -1.80 -6.68 13.38
CA ALA A 26 -2.16 -8.11 13.42
C ALA A 26 -3.35 -8.51 12.52
N VAL A 27 -4.03 -7.55 11.89
CA VAL A 27 -5.22 -7.79 11.05
C VAL A 27 -4.84 -8.02 9.58
N PRO A 28 -5.68 -8.72 8.79
CA PRO A 28 -5.49 -8.77 7.35
C PRO A 28 -5.35 -7.36 6.77
N THR A 29 -4.29 -7.13 5.99
CA THR A 29 -3.92 -5.80 5.48
C THR A 29 -3.72 -5.85 3.97
N LEU A 30 -4.36 -4.93 3.26
CA LEU A 30 -4.19 -4.71 1.82
C LEU A 30 -3.58 -3.33 1.58
N PHE A 31 -2.49 -3.29 0.81
CA PHE A 31 -1.97 -2.08 0.19
C PHE A 31 -2.43 -2.01 -1.27
N VAL A 32 -2.86 -0.84 -1.72
CA VAL A 32 -3.11 -0.54 -3.13
C VAL A 32 -2.36 0.75 -3.46
N ASN A 33 -1.25 0.63 -4.19
CA ASN A 33 -0.34 1.74 -4.44
C ASN A 33 0.04 1.82 -5.92
N GLY A 34 0.34 3.02 -6.41
CA GLY A 34 0.99 3.17 -7.72
C GLY A 34 2.44 2.69 -7.67
N ASP A 35 2.90 1.99 -8.71
CA ASP A 35 4.27 1.50 -8.83
C ASP A 35 5.33 2.62 -9.03
N ARG A 36 4.89 3.85 -9.30
CA ARG A 36 5.72 5.06 -9.44
C ARG A 36 5.39 6.12 -8.39
N ASP A 37 4.84 5.71 -7.24
CA ASP A 37 4.58 6.61 -6.12
C ASP A 37 5.91 7.21 -5.59
N PRO A 38 6.08 8.55 -5.59
CA PRO A 38 7.30 9.18 -5.08
C PRO A 38 7.46 9.07 -3.55
N PHE A 39 6.44 8.57 -2.85
CA PHE A 39 6.44 8.39 -1.41
C PHE A 39 6.75 6.95 -0.97
N GLY A 40 7.14 6.08 -1.89
CA GLY A 40 7.64 4.74 -1.60
C GLY A 40 7.60 3.87 -2.84
N THR A 41 8.75 3.35 -3.26
CA THR A 41 8.81 2.43 -4.41
C THR A 41 8.41 1.01 -4.00
N PRO A 42 8.11 0.12 -4.97
CA PRO A 42 7.91 -1.29 -4.68
C PRO A 42 9.06 -1.93 -3.90
N GLU A 43 10.30 -1.62 -4.25
CA GLU A 43 11.49 -2.16 -3.58
C GLU A 43 11.58 -1.68 -2.13
N GLU A 44 11.28 -0.41 -1.86
CA GLU A 44 11.28 0.13 -0.49
C GLU A 44 10.15 -0.48 0.34
N LEU A 45 8.96 -0.65 -0.24
CA LEU A 45 7.84 -1.28 0.46
C LEU A 45 8.16 -2.74 0.82
N ASP A 46 8.67 -3.51 -0.14
CA ASP A 46 9.02 -4.93 0.02
C ASP A 46 10.11 -5.14 1.09
N ALA A 47 11.05 -4.19 1.22
CA ALA A 47 12.08 -4.24 2.26
C ALA A 47 11.52 -4.20 3.69
N HIS A 48 10.30 -3.69 3.88
CA HIS A 48 9.69 -3.51 5.19
C HIS A 48 8.42 -4.34 5.41
N ILE A 49 7.71 -4.75 4.35
CA ILE A 49 6.38 -5.38 4.43
C ILE A 49 6.37 -6.63 5.32
N GLY A 50 7.49 -7.37 5.37
CA GLY A 50 7.65 -8.55 6.22
C GLY A 50 7.67 -8.27 7.73
N THR A 51 7.69 -7.01 8.16
CA THR A 51 7.57 -6.62 9.57
C THR A 51 6.12 -6.54 10.05
N ILE A 52 5.15 -6.59 9.13
CA ILE A 52 3.73 -6.62 9.48
C ILE A 52 3.37 -8.00 10.03
N ALA A 53 2.77 -8.04 11.22
CA ALA A 53 2.45 -9.30 11.91
C ALA A 53 1.28 -10.07 11.27
N GLY A 54 0.31 -9.34 10.69
CA GLY A 54 -0.88 -9.91 10.07
C GLY A 54 -0.68 -10.34 8.61
N PRO A 55 -1.61 -11.13 8.05
CA PRO A 55 -1.60 -11.47 6.63
C PRO A 55 -1.62 -10.21 5.77
N THR A 56 -0.66 -10.06 4.87
CA THR A 56 -0.49 -8.84 4.08
C THR A 56 -0.48 -9.13 2.59
N ARG A 57 -1.20 -8.31 1.83
CA ARG A 57 -1.19 -8.30 0.36
C ARG A 57 -0.89 -6.89 -0.13
N VAL A 58 -0.14 -6.82 -1.23
CA VAL A 58 0.11 -5.58 -1.97
C VAL A 58 -0.46 -5.73 -3.38
N HIS A 59 -1.15 -4.70 -3.86
CA HIS A 59 -1.58 -4.56 -5.24
C HIS A 59 -0.97 -3.31 -5.84
N TRP A 60 -0.27 -3.47 -6.96
CA TRP A 60 0.40 -2.36 -7.65
C TRP A 60 -0.44 -1.91 -8.86
N LEU A 61 -0.82 -0.65 -8.86
CA LEU A 61 -1.43 0.01 -10.02
C LEU A 61 -0.31 0.44 -10.97
N VAL A 62 -0.17 -0.30 -12.08
CA VAL A 62 0.95 -0.14 -13.01
C VAL A 62 0.91 1.24 -13.69
N GLY A 63 2.04 1.94 -13.66
CA GLY A 63 2.22 3.27 -14.23
C GLY A 63 1.62 4.41 -13.39
N GLN A 64 0.99 4.11 -12.26
CA GLN A 64 0.36 5.12 -11.40
C GLN A 64 1.33 5.70 -10.38
N ARG A 65 1.01 6.90 -9.88
CA ARG A 65 1.76 7.59 -8.81
C ARG A 65 0.91 7.59 -7.53
N HIS A 66 1.22 8.50 -6.60
CA HIS A 66 0.49 8.65 -5.34
C HIS A 66 -1.01 8.91 -5.50
N ASP A 67 -1.39 9.65 -6.55
CA ASP A 67 -2.77 9.91 -6.91
C ASP A 67 -3.10 9.10 -8.17
N PRO A 68 -3.63 7.86 -8.04
CA PRO A 68 -4.11 7.09 -9.18
C PRO A 68 -5.16 7.88 -9.95
N LYS A 69 -5.13 7.75 -11.27
CA LYS A 69 -6.13 8.41 -12.10
C LYS A 69 -7.47 7.66 -12.06
N PRO A 70 -8.59 8.33 -12.39
CA PRO A 70 -9.92 7.71 -12.37
C PRO A 70 -10.06 6.44 -13.23
N GLU A 71 -9.19 6.24 -14.23
CA GLU A 71 -9.19 5.02 -15.03
C GLU A 71 -8.82 3.76 -14.22
N CYS A 72 -8.28 3.92 -13.02
CA CYS A 72 -7.99 2.82 -12.09
C CYS A 72 -9.15 2.50 -11.14
N ASP A 73 -10.26 3.27 -11.15
CA ASP A 73 -11.34 3.10 -10.17
C ASP A 73 -11.92 1.69 -10.18
N ASP A 74 -12.20 1.12 -11.36
CA ASP A 74 -12.75 -0.24 -11.49
C ASP A 74 -11.78 -1.30 -10.94
N GLU A 75 -10.48 -1.17 -11.22
CA GLU A 75 -9.43 -2.06 -10.72
C GLU A 75 -9.32 -1.97 -9.19
N ILE A 76 -9.33 -0.76 -8.63
CA ILE A 76 -9.29 -0.53 -7.18
C ILE A 76 -10.52 -1.17 -6.52
N ILE A 77 -11.71 -0.93 -7.07
CA ILE A 77 -12.97 -1.50 -6.58
C ILE A 77 -12.92 -3.02 -6.60
N GLU A 78 -12.45 -3.63 -7.69
CA GLU A 78 -12.36 -5.09 -7.81
C GLU A 78 -11.40 -5.69 -6.79
N VAL A 79 -10.20 -5.11 -6.63
CA VAL A 79 -9.17 -5.59 -5.69
C VAL A 79 -9.66 -5.46 -4.25
N VAL A 80 -10.23 -4.31 -3.90
CA VAL A 80 -10.78 -4.06 -2.56
C VAL A 80 -11.97 -4.98 -2.29
N GLY A 81 -12.89 -5.12 -3.24
CA GLY A 81 -14.06 -5.99 -3.12
C GLY A 81 -13.66 -7.46 -2.92
N SER A 82 -12.70 -7.93 -3.70
CA SER A 82 -12.15 -9.29 -3.58
C SER A 82 -11.46 -9.52 -2.24
N PHE A 83 -10.70 -8.53 -1.75
CA PHE A 83 -10.07 -8.60 -0.43
C PHE A 83 -11.11 -8.70 0.68
N LEU A 84 -12.15 -7.85 0.65
CA LEU A 84 -13.23 -7.85 1.64
C LEU A 84 -14.04 -9.15 1.63
N ALA A 85 -14.30 -9.71 0.44
CA ALA A 85 -15.03 -10.97 0.30
C ALA A 85 -14.24 -12.20 0.82
N GLY A 86 -12.92 -12.07 0.96
CA GLY A 86 -12.04 -13.13 1.45
C GLY A 86 -11.64 -13.03 2.92
N LEU A 87 -12.22 -12.08 3.68
CA LEU A 87 -11.99 -11.92 5.12
C LEU A 87 -12.76 -12.94 5.98
#